data_AF-A0A928CQV0-F1
#
_entry.id   AF-A0A928CQV0-F1
#
_cell.length_a   1.000
_cell.length_b   1.000
_cell.length_c   1.000
_cell.angle_alpha   90.00
_cell.angle_beta   90.00
_cell.angle_gamma   90.00
#
_symmetry.space_group_name_H-M   'P 1'
#
loop_
_entity.id
_entity.type
_entity.pdbx_description
1 polymer ?
#
loop_
_entity_poly.entity_id
_entity_poly.type
_entity_poly.pdbx_seq_one_letter_code
_entity_poly.pdbx_strand_id
1 'polypeptide(L)'
;MKTFPKLTQTTVRLGIGDGRSINVPMLPVSKIGELKTISADLGKCETAADFNAVHERMLDLARTVMPQDLCQQLPRLDIPKLSELLGYLAYGDPDGDDLPDDPAKKN
;
A
#
# COMPACT_ATOMS: atom_id res chain seq x y z
N MET A 1 -22.41 16.21 -13.95
CA MET A 1 -21.21 15.57 -14.54
C MET A 1 -20.67 14.57 -13.52
N LYS A 2 -20.41 13.31 -13.91
CA LYS A 2 -19.78 12.34 -13.00
C LYS A 2 -18.28 12.60 -12.98
N THR A 3 -17.68 12.67 -11.79
CA THR A 3 -16.24 12.89 -11.59
C THR A 3 -15.62 11.63 -10.99
N PHE A 4 -14.41 11.29 -11.44
CA PHE A 4 -13.67 10.10 -10.99
C PHE A 4 -12.25 10.50 -10.55
N PRO A 5 -12.11 11.22 -9.42
CA PRO A 5 -10.83 11.81 -9.00
C PRO A 5 -9.72 10.78 -8.77
N LYS A 6 -10.08 9.53 -8.42
CA LYS A 6 -9.13 8.42 -8.27
C LYS A 6 -8.37 8.08 -9.56
N LEU A 7 -8.89 8.40 -10.75
CA LEU A 7 -8.19 8.16 -12.02
C LEU A 7 -6.90 8.97 -12.16
N THR A 8 -6.82 10.12 -11.48
CA THR A 8 -5.65 11.00 -11.51
C THR A 8 -4.79 10.89 -10.25
N GLN A 9 -5.20 10.08 -9.28
CA GLN A 9 -4.45 9.88 -8.05
C GLN A 9 -3.25 8.98 -8.32
N THR A 10 -2.08 9.45 -7.88
CA THR A 10 -0.79 8.73 -8.06
C THR A 10 -0.06 8.53 -6.75
N THR A 11 -0.55 9.14 -5.65
CA THR A 11 0.02 9.07 -4.31
C THR A 11 -1.07 8.90 -3.27
N VAL A 12 -0.74 8.27 -2.15
CA VAL A 12 -1.57 8.14 -0.95
C VAL A 12 -0.85 8.73 0.26
N ARG A 13 -1.62 9.27 1.21
CA ARG A 13 -1.09 9.79 2.47
C ARG A 13 -1.06 8.69 3.54
N LEU A 14 0.13 8.29 3.99
CA LEU A 14 0.31 7.28 5.04
C LEU A 14 0.69 7.93 6.37
N GLY A 15 -0.05 7.62 7.44
CA GLY A 15 0.32 7.97 8.80
C GLY A 15 1.42 7.06 9.35
N ILE A 16 2.50 7.64 9.89
CA ILE A 16 3.67 6.90 10.39
C ILE A 16 3.87 7.02 11.91
N GLY A 17 2.85 7.50 12.64
CA GLY A 17 2.90 7.76 14.07
C GLY A 17 3.36 9.17 14.43
N ASP A 18 3.25 9.54 15.71
CA ASP A 18 3.62 10.85 16.26
C ASP A 18 2.98 12.06 15.55
N GLY A 19 1.77 11.88 15.00
CA GLY A 19 1.10 12.91 14.20
C GLY A 19 1.75 13.20 12.85
N ARG A 20 2.70 12.36 12.40
CA ARG A 20 3.38 12.52 11.11
C ARG A 20 2.70 11.69 10.02
N SER A 21 2.68 12.24 8.81
CA SER A 21 2.26 11.55 7.60
C SER A 21 3.27 11.78 6.49
N ILE A 22 3.30 10.86 5.53
CA ILE A 22 4.09 10.97 4.31
C ILE A 22 3.22 10.69 3.10
N ASN A 23 3.55 11.29 1.95
CA ASN A 23 2.96 10.92 0.68
C ASN A 23 3.80 9.83 0.05
N VAL A 24 3.18 8.72 -0.31
CA VAL A 24 3.83 7.56 -0.94
C VAL A 24 3.18 7.31 -2.30
N PRO A 25 3.95 6.99 -3.35
CA PRO A 25 3.38 6.56 -4.61
C PRO A 25 2.40 5.40 -4.43
N MET A 26 1.30 5.44 -5.16
CA MET A 26 0.42 4.29 -5.27
C MET A 26 1.14 3.17 -6.02
N LEU A 27 0.74 1.93 -5.75
CA LEU A 27 1.19 0.79 -6.53
C LEU A 27 0.84 1.00 -8.00
N PRO A 28 1.78 0.77 -8.93
CA PRO A 28 1.50 0.85 -10.36
C PRO A 28 0.34 -0.08 -10.74
N VAL A 29 -0.52 0.35 -11.67
CA VAL A 29 -1.64 -0.47 -12.17
C VAL A 29 -1.16 -1.84 -12.68
N SER A 30 0.03 -1.90 -13.28
CA SER A 30 0.67 -3.14 -13.74
C SER A 30 0.93 -4.16 -12.62
N LYS A 31 0.97 -3.72 -11.36
CA LYS A 31 1.22 -4.54 -10.17
C LYS A 31 -0.05 -5.01 -9.46
N ILE A 32 -1.23 -4.51 -9.85
CA ILE A 32 -2.51 -4.96 -9.27
C ILE A 32 -2.76 -6.45 -9.52
N GLY A 33 -2.33 -6.98 -10.67
CA GLY A 33 -2.41 -8.41 -10.96
C GLY A 33 -1.61 -9.25 -9.96
N GLU A 34 -0.38 -8.80 -9.64
CA GLU A 34 0.49 -9.45 -8.67
C GLU A 34 -0.11 -9.43 -7.25
N LEU A 35 -0.70 -8.29 -6.84
CA LEU A 35 -1.41 -8.18 -5.57
C LEU A 35 -2.57 -9.19 -5.46
N LYS A 36 -3.35 -9.37 -6.53
CA LYS A 36 -4.44 -10.36 -6.57
C LYS A 36 -3.91 -11.79 -6.46
N THR A 37 -2.80 -12.10 -7.14
CA THR A 37 -2.16 -13.42 -7.03
C THR A 37 -1.68 -13.67 -5.59
N ILE A 38 -1.00 -12.71 -4.97
CA ILE A 38 -0.57 -12.80 -3.57
C ILE A 38 -1.75 -13.08 -2.63
N SER A 39 -2.85 -12.35 -2.79
CA SER A 39 -4.06 -12.56 -1.99
C SER A 39 -4.66 -13.96 -2.18
N ALA A 40 -4.63 -14.49 -3.41
CA ALA A 40 -5.11 -15.84 -3.69
C ALA A 40 -4.17 -16.92 -3.12
N ASP A 41 -2.87 -16.66 -3.10
CA ASP A 41 -1.86 -17.57 -2.56
C ASP A 41 -1.93 -17.62 -1.03
N LEU A 42 -2.15 -16.49 -0.35
CA LEU A 42 -2.41 -16.44 1.10
C LEU A 42 -3.55 -17.38 1.52
N GLY A 43 -4.62 -17.46 0.73
CA GLY A 43 -5.76 -18.34 1.00
C GLY A 43 -5.48 -19.83 0.78
N LYS A 44 -4.31 -20.19 0.25
CA LYS A 44 -3.87 -21.56 -0.05
C LYS A 44 -2.65 -22.00 0.77
N CYS A 45 -2.13 -21.14 1.64
CA CYS A 45 -0.97 -21.48 2.46
C CYS A 45 -1.36 -22.54 3.50
N GLU A 46 -0.63 -23.66 3.51
CA GLU A 46 -0.84 -24.75 4.47
C GLU A 46 0.33 -24.90 5.44
N THR A 47 1.51 -24.36 5.07
CA THR A 47 2.74 -24.48 5.85
C THR A 47 3.32 -23.12 6.20
N ALA A 48 4.12 -23.06 7.27
CA ALA A 48 4.86 -21.85 7.63
C ALA A 48 5.82 -21.39 6.51
N ALA A 49 6.33 -22.31 5.69
CA ALA A 49 7.17 -21.97 4.55
C ALA A 49 6.38 -21.23 3.47
N ASP A 50 5.14 -21.64 3.19
CA ASP A 50 4.27 -20.94 2.24
C ASP A 50 3.97 -19.52 2.72
N PHE A 51 3.63 -19.37 4.00
CA PHE A 51 3.38 -18.07 4.60
C PHE A 51 4.59 -17.14 4.49
N ASN A 52 5.80 -17.65 4.78
CA ASN A 52 7.03 -16.85 4.67
C ASN A 52 7.31 -16.46 3.22
N ALA A 53 7.10 -17.36 2.26
CA ALA A 53 7.30 -17.06 0.84
C ALA A 53 6.33 -15.99 0.33
N VAL A 54 5.06 -16.05 0.76
CA VAL A 54 4.06 -15.04 0.41
C VAL A 54 4.34 -13.71 1.13
N HIS A 55 4.76 -13.74 2.39
CA HIS A 55 5.16 -12.55 3.15
C HIS A 55 6.32 -11.81 2.47
N GLU A 56 7.36 -12.51 2.02
CA GLU A 56 8.46 -11.87 1.28
C GLU A 56 8.00 -11.22 -0.03
N ARG A 57 7.09 -11.87 -0.77
CA ARG A 57 6.51 -11.26 -1.99
C ARG A 57 5.70 -10.00 -1.68
N MET A 58 4.97 -10.00 -0.56
CA MET A 58 4.27 -8.80 -0.09
C MET A 58 5.23 -7.67 0.26
N LEU A 59 6.35 -7.99 0.94
CA LEU A 59 7.38 -7.03 1.28
C LEU A 59 8.03 -6.44 0.02
N ASP A 60 8.37 -7.29 -0.94
CA ASP A 60 8.94 -6.87 -2.23
C ASP A 60 8.01 -5.93 -2.99
N LEU A 61 6.72 -6.24 -2.99
CA LEU A 61 5.72 -5.38 -3.61
C LEU A 61 5.64 -4.00 -2.93
N ALA A 62 5.59 -3.96 -1.60
CA ALA A 62 5.57 -2.71 -0.84
C ALA A 62 6.85 -1.88 -1.06
N ARG A 63 8.03 -2.53 -1.11
CA ARG A 63 9.33 -1.89 -1.35
C ARG A 63 9.40 -1.16 -2.71
N THR A 64 8.56 -1.50 -3.68
CA THR A 64 8.56 -0.82 -5.00
C THR A 64 8.11 0.65 -4.93
N VAL A 65 7.37 1.03 -3.90
CA VAL A 65 6.81 2.38 -3.75
C VAL A 65 7.17 3.03 -2.41
N MET A 66 7.51 2.25 -1.39
CA MET A 66 7.86 2.77 -0.07
C MET A 66 9.22 3.50 -0.07
N PRO A 67 9.35 4.59 0.72
CA PRO A 67 10.64 5.23 0.98
C PRO A 67 11.67 4.27 1.58
N GLN A 68 12.92 4.39 1.16
CA GLN A 68 13.99 3.44 1.49
C GLN A 68 14.28 3.36 3.01
N ASP A 69 14.12 4.47 3.73
CA ASP A 69 14.26 4.56 5.19
C ASP A 69 13.18 3.76 5.93
N LEU A 70 11.99 3.66 5.36
CA LEU A 70 10.88 2.88 5.94
C LEU A 70 10.88 1.41 5.48
N CYS A 71 11.50 1.09 4.34
CA CYS A 71 11.59 -0.29 3.84
C CYS A 71 12.21 -1.26 4.86
N GLN A 72 13.12 -0.79 5.71
CA GLN A 72 13.74 -1.59 6.77
C GLN A 72 12.77 -2.00 7.89
N GLN A 73 11.67 -1.26 8.05
CA GLN A 73 10.66 -1.52 9.08
C GLN A 73 9.56 -2.47 8.60
N LEU A 74 9.38 -2.61 7.28
CA LEU A 74 8.31 -3.44 6.69
C LEU A 74 8.28 -4.89 7.20
N PRO A 75 9.43 -5.60 7.41
CA PRO A 75 9.40 -6.97 7.93
C PRO A 75 8.81 -7.10 9.34
N ARG A 76 8.63 -6.00 10.08
CA ARG A 76 7.96 -5.99 11.39
C ARG A 76 6.44 -6.06 11.29
N LEU A 77 5.88 -5.81 10.11
CA LEU A 77 4.44 -5.92 9.88
C LEU A 77 4.05 -7.38 9.72
N ASP A 78 3.02 -7.78 10.47
CA ASP A 78 2.36 -9.06 10.26
C ASP A 78 1.59 -9.06 8.93
N ILE A 79 1.16 -10.25 8.49
CA ILE A 79 0.45 -10.42 7.22
C ILE A 79 -0.84 -9.56 7.17
N PRO A 80 -1.68 -9.48 8.22
CA PRO A 80 -2.84 -8.59 8.20
C PRO A 80 -2.49 -7.12 7.95
N LYS A 81 -1.50 -6.56 8.66
CA LYS A 81 -1.11 -5.16 8.48
C LYS A 81 -0.43 -4.90 7.15
N LEU A 82 0.38 -5.85 6.67
CA LEU A 82 1.00 -5.73 5.37
C LEU A 82 -0.04 -5.82 4.23
N SER A 83 -1.08 -6.64 4.40
CA SER A 83 -2.21 -6.71 3.45
C SER A 83 -2.99 -5.41 3.41
N GLU A 84 -3.28 -4.83 4.58
CA GLU A 84 -3.93 -3.52 4.71
C GLU A 84 -3.11 -2.42 3.99
N LEU A 85 -1.81 -2.36 4.28
CA LEU A 85 -0.89 -1.42 3.62
C LEU A 85 -0.89 -1.58 2.10
N LEU A 86 -0.77 -2.80 1.57
CA LEU A 86 -0.77 -3.04 0.13
C LEU A 86 -2.11 -2.68 -0.52
N GLY A 87 -3.23 -2.95 0.16
CA GLY A 87 -4.56 -2.51 -0.28
C GLY A 87 -4.64 -0.99 -0.37
N TYR A 88 -4.14 -0.30 0.65
CA TYR A 88 -4.09 1.15 0.69
C TYR A 88 -3.19 1.74 -0.40
N LEU A 89 -2.00 1.17 -0.62
CA LEU A 89 -1.11 1.58 -1.71
C LEU A 89 -1.74 1.34 -3.09
N ALA A 90 -2.58 0.31 -3.26
CA ALA A 90 -3.21 -0.01 -4.54
C ALA A 90 -4.46 0.82 -4.83
N TYR A 91 -5.28 1.12 -3.82
CA TYR A 91 -6.62 1.67 -4.02
C TYR A 91 -6.86 3.00 -3.31
N GLY A 92 -5.97 3.36 -2.37
CA GLY A 92 -6.17 4.50 -1.49
C GLY A 92 -7.26 4.26 -0.45
N ASP A 93 -7.66 5.33 0.22
CA ASP A 93 -8.77 5.31 1.17
C ASP A 93 -10.11 5.37 0.42
N PRO A 94 -11.06 4.46 0.68
CA PRO A 94 -12.43 4.57 0.17
C PRO A 94 -13.15 5.84 0.64
N ASP A 95 -12.81 6.38 1.80
CA ASP A 95 -13.47 7.55 2.40
C ASP A 95 -12.89 8.90 1.92
N GLY A 96 -11.78 8.86 1.15
CA GLY A 96 -11.20 10.03 0.49
C GLY A 96 -10.27 10.88 1.35
N ASP A 97 -9.94 10.43 2.57
CA ASP A 97 -8.98 11.05 3.49
C ASP A 97 -7.51 10.88 3.04
N ASP A 98 -7.27 10.12 1.96
CA ASP A 98 -5.96 9.86 1.37
C ASP A 98 -5.53 10.88 0.31
N LEU A 99 -6.37 11.87 0.02
CA LEU A 99 -6.02 12.92 -0.93
C LEU A 99 -4.77 13.64 -0.42
N PRO A 100 -3.73 13.80 -1.26
CA PRO A 100 -2.55 14.56 -0.86
C PRO A 100 -2.97 15.98 -0.47
N ASP A 101 -2.30 16.56 0.53
CA ASP A 101 -2.57 17.94 0.96
C ASP A 101 -2.53 18.85 -0.27
N ASP A 102 -3.66 19.49 -0.56
CA ASP A 102 -3.78 20.39 -1.71
C ASP A 102 -2.88 21.60 -1.46
N PRO A 103 -1.80 21.81 -2.23
CA PRO A 103 -0.92 22.94 -2.04
C PRO A 103 -1.64 24.29 -2.25
N ALA A 104 -2.80 24.29 -2.92
CA ALA A 104 -3.62 25.49 -3.14
C ALA A 104 -4.50 25.89 -1.94
N LYS A 105 -4.68 25.03 -0.91
CA LYS A 105 -5.49 25.34 0.29
C LYS A 105 -4.72 26.04 1.42
N LYS A 106 -3.42 26.32 1.24
CA LYS A 106 -2.64 27.19 2.12
C LYS A 106 -2.63 28.62 1.57
N ASN A 107 -3.76 29.31 1.58
CA ASN A 107 -3.85 30.76 1.42
C ASN A 107 -5.03 31.30 2.23
#